data_AF-A0A4X2KW32-F1
#
_entry.id   AF-A0A4X2KW32-F1
#
_cell.length_a   1.000
_cell.length_b   1.000
_cell.length_c   1.000
_cell.angle_alpha   90.00
_cell.angle_beta   90.00
_cell.angle_gamma   90.00
#
_symmetry.space_group_name_H-M   'P 1'
#
loop_
_entity.id
_entity.type
_entity.pdbx_description
1 polymer ?
#
loop_
_entity_poly.entity_id
_entity_poly.type
_entity_poly.pdbx_seq_one_letter_code
_entity_poly.pdbx_strand_id
1 'polypeptide(L)'
;MDQMKPWLVPCIVIVWLFPASVDHCLNPPPVNYSILVVTTAEERFLVTYICIRGYHLVGKKELFCNKTSLEWDSPAPTCRLGHCPNPVLVNGQLNSSKLEPVSEEEVVTFKCDTDYILKGSNWSQCQKDHTWIPPLPICITGQCKSLKRPKHGHFKARDFNSGSNITFYCDVGYQLIGAQSLQCMDGKWSDEPPICEEISEATTEAPVEAEKESERNNICETVQRLMRCQKERGKTLEELKYSLEIKKLKLEEIKTIMSTEIKTVQVEDRMVASHAIPFHMKIDFSGL
;
A
#
# COMPACT_ATOMS: atom_id res chain seq x y z
N MET A 1 -15.32 104.34 -12.95
CA MET A 1 -14.33 105.21 -12.30
C MET A 1 -14.06 104.60 -10.93
N ASP A 2 -12.90 104.11 -10.57
CA ASP A 2 -11.61 104.06 -11.26
C ASP A 2 -10.79 102.91 -10.67
N GLN A 3 -9.89 102.38 -11.50
CA GLN A 3 -8.92 101.34 -11.18
C GLN A 3 -7.77 101.93 -10.35
N MET A 4 -7.29 101.20 -9.32
CA MET A 4 -5.86 101.14 -8.97
C MET A 4 -5.59 100.00 -7.95
N LYS A 5 -5.00 98.93 -8.46
CA LYS A 5 -4.10 97.98 -7.75
C LYS A 5 -2.69 98.62 -7.66
N PRO A 6 -1.64 98.00 -7.06
CA PRO A 6 -1.53 96.91 -6.06
C PRO A 6 -0.46 97.17 -4.96
N TRP A 7 -0.49 96.46 -3.82
CA TRP A 7 0.74 95.95 -3.18
C TRP A 7 0.44 94.61 -2.46
N LEU A 8 1.34 93.66 -2.64
CA LEU A 8 1.30 92.28 -2.16
C LEU A 8 1.46 92.20 -0.64
N VAL A 9 0.53 91.52 0.04
CA VAL A 9 0.75 90.95 1.37
C VAL A 9 0.25 89.50 1.35
N PRO A 10 1.09 88.49 1.56
CA PRO A 10 0.65 87.10 1.56
C PRO A 10 0.08 86.78 2.94
N CYS A 11 -1.23 86.89 3.12
CA CYS A 11 -1.89 86.38 4.31
C CYS A 11 -2.22 84.90 4.12
N ILE A 12 -1.18 84.10 4.40
CA ILE A 12 -1.19 82.75 4.99
C ILE A 12 -2.60 82.19 5.17
N VAL A 13 -2.93 81.17 4.36
CA VAL A 13 -4.03 80.26 4.65
C VAL A 13 -3.67 79.56 5.96
N ILE A 14 -4.25 80.02 7.08
CA ILE A 14 -4.24 79.24 8.31
C ILE A 14 -5.20 78.08 8.06
N VAL A 15 -4.66 77.02 7.42
CA VAL A 15 -5.23 75.69 7.55
C VAL A 15 -5.13 75.40 9.04
N TRP A 16 -6.26 75.45 9.73
CA TRP A 16 -6.36 74.80 11.02
C TRP A 16 -6.13 73.31 10.76
N LEU A 17 -4.85 72.90 10.78
CA LEU A 17 -4.49 71.55 11.13
C LEU A 17 -5.00 71.40 12.55
N PHE A 18 -6.24 70.97 12.70
CA PHE A 18 -6.58 70.16 13.87
C PHE A 18 -5.49 69.11 13.92
N PRO A 19 -4.63 69.08 14.95
CA PRO A 19 -3.76 67.94 15.11
C PRO A 19 -4.73 66.78 15.24
N ALA A 20 -4.75 65.89 14.24
CA ALA A 20 -5.31 64.57 14.44
C ALA A 20 -4.59 64.06 15.68
N SER A 21 -5.30 63.99 16.80
CA SER A 21 -4.75 63.58 18.08
C SER A 21 -4.22 62.18 17.88
N VAL A 22 -2.91 62.05 17.69
CA VAL A 22 -2.25 60.77 17.55
C VAL A 22 -2.08 60.21 18.96
N ASP A 23 -3.21 59.79 19.54
CA ASP A 23 -3.25 59.10 20.82
C ASP A 23 -2.89 57.64 20.57
N HIS A 24 -1.58 57.36 20.52
CA HIS A 24 -0.99 56.06 20.20
C HIS A 24 -1.44 54.91 21.12
N CYS A 25 -2.07 55.21 22.26
CA CYS A 25 -2.64 54.22 23.18
C CYS A 25 -4.16 54.02 23.08
N LEU A 26 -4.89 54.81 22.29
CA LEU A 26 -6.34 54.63 22.16
C LEU A 26 -6.70 53.33 21.41
N ASN A 27 -5.75 52.80 20.62
CA ASN A 27 -5.88 51.57 19.87
C ASN A 27 -4.81 50.55 20.31
N PRO A 28 -5.11 49.67 21.28
CA PRO A 28 -4.22 48.57 21.64
C PRO A 28 -3.94 47.65 20.44
N PRO A 29 -2.74 47.05 20.36
CA PRO A 29 -2.37 46.23 19.21
C PRO A 29 -3.33 45.03 19.04
N PRO A 30 -3.78 44.73 17.82
CA PRO A 30 -4.65 43.59 17.58
C PRO A 30 -3.87 42.28 17.77
N VAL A 31 -4.44 41.35 18.52
CA VAL A 31 -3.90 39.99 18.69
C VAL A 31 -4.92 38.99 18.16
N ASN A 32 -4.53 38.23 17.14
CA ASN A 32 -5.40 37.22 16.53
C ASN A 32 -5.78 36.15 17.56
N TYR A 33 -7.01 35.63 17.44
CA TYR A 33 -7.54 34.58 18.33
C TYR A 33 -7.53 34.98 19.82
N SER A 34 -7.75 36.26 20.11
CA SER A 34 -7.83 36.79 21.47
C SER A 34 -9.06 37.67 21.68
N ILE A 35 -9.46 37.79 22.94
CA ILE A 35 -10.44 38.73 23.45
C ILE A 35 -9.66 39.79 24.21
N LEU A 36 -9.93 41.04 23.89
CA LEU A 36 -9.35 42.20 24.53
C LEU A 36 -10.28 42.70 25.63
N VAL A 37 -9.78 42.81 26.85
CA VAL A 37 -10.50 43.44 27.96
C VAL A 37 -9.77 44.70 28.37
N VAL A 38 -10.42 45.84 28.19
CA VAL A 38 -9.89 47.15 28.59
C VAL A 38 -10.48 47.51 29.94
N THR A 39 -9.63 47.79 30.92
CA THR A 39 -10.03 48.26 32.24
C THR A 39 -9.31 49.56 32.57
N THR A 40 -10.01 50.44 33.30
CA THR A 40 -9.46 51.71 33.79
C THR A 40 -9.21 51.57 35.29
N ALA A 41 -7.94 51.56 35.70
CA ALA A 41 -7.57 51.51 37.11
C ALA A 41 -6.72 52.74 37.44
N GLU A 42 -7.17 53.58 38.38
CA GLU A 42 -6.40 54.72 38.88
C GLU A 42 -5.85 55.64 37.76
N GLU A 43 -6.71 55.95 36.79
CA GLU A 43 -6.40 56.70 35.58
C GLU A 43 -5.38 56.06 34.61
N ARG A 44 -4.99 54.80 34.80
CA ARG A 44 -4.19 54.03 33.83
C ARG A 44 -5.10 53.17 32.96
N PHE A 45 -4.80 53.10 31.66
CA PHE A 45 -5.44 52.16 30.73
C PHE A 45 -4.70 50.82 30.81
N LEU A 46 -5.37 49.83 31.40
CA LEU A 46 -4.90 48.45 31.48
C LEU A 46 -5.63 47.62 30.43
N VAL A 47 -4.85 46.91 29.63
CA VAL A 47 -5.38 46.04 28.58
C VAL A 47 -4.96 44.61 28.87
N THR A 48 -5.95 43.73 29.01
CA THR A 48 -5.75 42.32 29.29
C THR A 48 -6.14 41.51 28.05
N TYR A 49 -5.21 40.73 27.54
CA TYR A 49 -5.46 39.79 26.45
C TYR A 49 -5.84 38.43 27.01
N ILE A 50 -6.90 37.84 26.46
CA ILE A 50 -7.37 36.51 26.82
C ILE A 50 -7.49 35.70 25.53
N CYS A 51 -6.71 34.63 25.38
CA CYS A 51 -6.84 33.78 24.20
C CYS A 51 -8.19 33.05 24.18
N ILE A 52 -8.75 32.88 22.99
CA ILE A 52 -9.96 32.06 22.82
C ILE A 52 -9.65 30.58 23.10
N ARG A 53 -10.69 29.76 23.30
CA ARG A 53 -10.53 28.33 23.60
C ARG A 53 -9.67 27.63 22.54
N GLY A 54 -8.70 26.82 22.99
CA GLY A 54 -7.74 26.11 22.12
C GLY A 54 -6.41 26.85 21.89
N TYR A 55 -6.32 28.10 22.34
CA TYR A 55 -5.11 28.91 22.24
C TYR A 55 -4.55 29.23 23.63
N HIS A 56 -3.22 29.31 23.74
CA HIS A 56 -2.52 29.74 24.94
C HIS A 56 -1.74 31.03 24.66
N LEU A 57 -1.56 31.84 25.71
CA LEU A 57 -0.96 33.16 25.60
C LEU A 57 0.56 33.08 25.75
N VAL A 58 1.30 33.55 24.74
CA VAL A 58 2.75 33.68 24.76
C VAL A 58 3.13 35.16 24.84
N GLY A 59 3.65 35.59 25.99
CA GLY A 59 4.03 36.98 26.26
C GLY A 59 3.38 37.54 27.52
N LYS A 60 3.44 38.86 27.70
CA LYS A 60 2.81 39.54 28.84
C LYS A 60 1.30 39.65 28.61
N LYS A 61 0.50 39.10 29.53
CA LYS A 61 -0.97 39.09 29.45
C LYS A 61 -1.59 40.48 29.57
N GLU A 62 -0.94 41.35 30.34
CA GLU A 62 -1.41 42.68 30.71
C GLU A 62 -0.45 43.73 30.21
N LEU A 63 -0.96 44.67 29.41
CA LEU A 63 -0.24 45.83 28.92
C LEU A 63 -0.78 47.10 29.56
N PHE A 64 0.14 47.99 29.90
CA PHE A 64 -0.17 49.29 30.47
C PHE A 64 0.32 50.37 29.52
N CYS A 65 -0.55 51.33 29.20
CA CYS A 65 -0.11 52.51 28.45
C CYS A 65 0.63 53.47 29.38
N ASN A 66 1.86 53.84 29.00
CA ASN A 66 2.60 54.88 29.68
C ASN A 66 2.11 56.26 29.20
N LYS A 67 1.52 57.04 30.13
CA LYS A 67 1.00 58.39 29.83
C LYS A 67 2.06 59.38 29.34
N THR A 68 3.33 59.18 29.70
CA THR A 68 4.41 60.11 29.36
C THR A 68 5.01 59.81 27.99
N SER A 69 5.19 58.53 27.66
CA SER A 69 5.75 58.11 26.36
C SER A 69 4.68 57.83 25.29
N LEU A 70 3.40 57.75 25.67
CA LEU A 70 2.28 57.34 24.80
C LEU A 70 2.51 55.96 24.15
N GLU A 71 3.29 55.10 24.80
CA GLU A 71 3.65 53.76 24.33
C GLU A 71 3.21 52.68 25.33
N TRP A 72 2.99 51.47 24.82
CA TRP A 72 2.75 50.29 25.64
C TRP A 72 4.04 49.85 26.34
N ASP A 73 3.93 49.45 27.60
CA ASP A 73 5.06 49.02 28.43
C ASP A 73 5.71 47.70 27.96
N SER A 74 5.05 46.95 27.08
CA SER A 74 5.53 45.70 26.54
C SER A 74 4.91 45.44 25.15
N PRO A 75 5.56 44.62 24.29
CA PRO A 75 4.98 44.22 23.01
C PRO A 75 3.74 43.34 23.23
N ALA A 76 2.83 43.36 22.25
CA ALA A 76 1.61 42.57 22.32
C ALA A 76 1.89 41.06 22.39
N PRO A 77 1.17 40.30 23.24
CA PRO A 77 1.33 38.86 23.32
C PRO A 77 0.82 38.18 22.04
N THR A 78 1.21 36.93 21.83
CA THR A 78 0.69 36.11 20.73
C THR A 78 -0.12 34.95 21.27
N CYS A 79 -1.34 34.76 20.77
CA CYS A 79 -2.12 33.56 21.03
C CYS A 79 -1.69 32.48 20.03
N ARG A 80 -1.06 31.42 20.54
CA ARG A 80 -0.65 30.27 19.73
C ARG A 80 -1.58 29.10 20.02
N LEU A 81 -1.79 28.25 19.03
CA LEU A 81 -2.46 26.97 19.24
C LEU A 81 -1.70 26.25 20.36
N GLY A 82 -2.37 25.83 21.42
CA GLY A 82 -1.73 25.12 22.55
C GLY A 82 -1.75 23.60 22.41
N HIS A 83 -2.14 23.12 21.25
CA HIS A 83 -2.28 21.72 20.92
C HIS A 83 -2.01 21.55 19.43
N CYS A 84 -1.63 20.34 19.01
CA CYS A 84 -1.55 20.06 17.59
C CYS A 84 -2.94 20.11 16.94
N PRO A 85 -3.01 20.34 15.61
CA PRO A 85 -4.27 20.17 14.87
C PRO A 85 -4.85 18.78 15.12
N ASN A 86 -6.15 18.69 15.40
CA ASN A 86 -6.80 17.41 15.66
C ASN A 86 -6.61 16.49 14.44
N PRO A 87 -6.00 15.31 14.60
CA PRO A 87 -5.68 14.47 13.46
C PRO A 87 -6.97 13.83 12.94
N VAL A 88 -7.30 14.11 11.68
CA VAL A 88 -8.47 13.52 11.01
C VAL A 88 -7.98 12.44 10.06
N LEU A 89 -8.44 11.20 10.27
CA LEU A 89 -8.17 10.07 9.39
C LEU A 89 -9.48 9.59 8.76
N VAL A 90 -9.64 9.79 7.46
CA VAL A 90 -10.82 9.34 6.71
C VAL A 90 -10.66 7.85 6.40
N ASN A 91 -11.73 7.05 6.57
CA ASN A 91 -11.71 5.59 6.45
C ASN A 91 -10.68 4.93 7.39
N GLY A 92 -10.57 5.46 8.61
CA GLY A 92 -9.72 4.91 9.64
C GLY A 92 -10.12 5.39 11.03
N GLN A 93 -9.45 4.80 12.02
CA GLN A 93 -9.64 5.02 13.45
C GLN A 93 -8.33 5.49 14.07
N LEU A 94 -8.46 6.41 15.01
CA LEU A 94 -7.38 6.91 15.83
C LEU A 94 -7.51 6.36 17.25
N ASN A 95 -6.40 5.98 17.86
CA ASN A 95 -6.38 5.43 19.23
C ASN A 95 -6.52 6.50 20.32
N SER A 96 -6.70 7.77 19.96
CA SER A 96 -7.05 8.80 20.94
C SER A 96 -8.51 8.62 21.34
N SER A 97 -8.71 7.93 22.45
CA SER A 97 -9.99 7.61 23.07
C SER A 97 -10.70 8.85 23.66
N LYS A 98 -10.21 10.07 23.41
CA LYS A 98 -10.72 11.30 23.99
C LYS A 98 -10.97 12.39 22.94
N LEU A 99 -12.11 13.07 23.08
CA LEU A 99 -12.43 14.37 22.47
C LEU A 99 -11.50 15.51 22.93
N GLU A 100 -10.36 15.21 23.53
CA GLU A 100 -9.41 16.21 24.05
C GLU A 100 -8.36 16.53 22.98
N PRO A 101 -7.97 17.82 22.84
CA PRO A 101 -6.90 18.20 21.92
C PRO A 101 -5.58 17.54 22.30
N VAL A 102 -4.83 17.07 21.30
CA VAL A 102 -3.55 16.40 21.51
C VAL A 102 -2.49 17.41 21.97
N SER A 103 -1.92 17.17 23.15
CA SER A 103 -0.93 18.05 23.76
C SER A 103 0.45 17.86 23.16
N GLU A 104 1.38 18.79 23.42
CA GLU A 104 2.78 18.65 23.02
C GLU A 104 3.38 17.32 23.52
N GLU A 105 4.27 16.73 22.72
CA GLU A 105 4.98 15.47 22.96
C GLU A 105 4.09 14.20 22.98
N GLU A 106 2.78 14.34 22.85
CA GLU A 106 1.84 13.22 22.82
C GLU A 106 1.89 12.46 21.47
N VAL A 107 1.83 11.12 21.55
CA VAL A 107 1.90 10.22 20.40
C VAL A 107 0.53 9.63 20.13
N VAL A 108 0.06 9.79 18.90
CA VAL A 108 -1.17 9.16 18.41
C VAL A 108 -0.84 8.03 17.46
N THR A 109 -1.68 7.00 17.47
CA THR A 109 -1.57 5.84 16.57
C THR A 109 -2.81 5.73 15.69
N PHE A 110 -2.58 5.28 14.46
CA PHE A 110 -3.54 5.27 13.38
C PHE A 110 -3.76 3.85 12.87
N LYS A 111 -5.01 3.55 12.51
CA LYS A 111 -5.42 2.29 11.90
C LYS A 111 -6.44 2.57 10.82
N CYS A 112 -6.25 2.04 9.61
CA CYS A 112 -7.28 2.16 8.57
C CYS A 112 -8.42 1.16 8.81
N ASP A 113 -9.61 1.51 8.32
CA ASP A 113 -10.77 0.63 8.31
C ASP A 113 -10.53 -0.56 7.36
N THR A 114 -11.42 -1.56 7.40
CA THR A 114 -11.36 -2.73 6.53
C THR A 114 -11.33 -2.32 5.06
N ASP A 115 -10.50 -2.98 4.25
CA ASP A 115 -10.28 -2.73 2.81
C ASP A 115 -9.48 -1.45 2.45
N TYR A 116 -9.02 -0.70 3.46
CA TYR A 116 -8.11 0.43 3.29
C TYR A 116 -6.70 0.10 3.75
N ILE A 117 -5.72 0.70 3.08
CA ILE A 117 -4.30 0.50 3.32
C ILE A 117 -3.70 1.81 3.82
N LEU A 118 -2.96 1.72 4.93
CA LEU A 118 -2.30 2.86 5.54
C LEU A 118 -1.03 3.21 4.74
N LYS A 119 -0.99 4.42 4.17
CA LYS A 119 0.21 5.00 3.56
C LYS A 119 0.79 6.07 4.47
N GLY A 120 2.06 5.89 4.82
CA GLY A 120 2.78 6.71 5.81
C GLY A 120 3.08 5.92 7.08
N SER A 121 3.43 6.64 8.15
CA SER A 121 3.67 6.02 9.46
C SER A 121 2.36 5.76 10.19
N ASN A 122 2.24 4.63 10.87
CA ASN A 122 1.07 4.28 11.70
C ASN A 122 1.02 5.05 13.04
N TRP A 123 1.95 5.97 13.27
CA TRP A 123 2.03 6.81 14.45
C TRP A 123 2.50 8.21 14.06
N SER A 124 2.13 9.20 14.86
CA SER A 124 2.65 10.57 14.77
C SER A 124 2.74 11.20 16.15
N GLN A 125 3.75 12.04 16.38
CA GLN A 125 3.95 12.76 17.63
C GLN A 125 3.73 14.25 17.42
N CYS A 126 2.98 14.86 18.35
CA CYS A 126 2.82 16.30 18.41
C CYS A 126 4.12 16.94 18.90
N GLN A 127 4.72 17.81 18.10
CA GLN A 127 5.95 18.51 18.44
C GLN A 127 5.67 19.84 19.15
N LYS A 128 6.71 20.44 19.75
CA LYS A 128 6.62 21.76 20.42
C LYS A 128 6.27 22.92 19.49
N ASP A 129 6.50 22.74 18.19
CA ASP A 129 6.06 23.67 17.15
C ASP A 129 4.61 23.43 16.71
N HIS A 130 3.89 22.53 17.39
CA HIS A 130 2.52 22.12 17.11
C HIS A 130 2.35 21.44 15.73
N THR A 131 3.42 20.84 15.22
CA THR A 131 3.40 20.02 14.02
C THR A 131 3.39 18.52 14.34
N TRP A 132 2.95 17.73 13.36
CA TRP A 132 2.91 16.28 13.44
C TRP A 132 4.15 15.69 12.79
N ILE A 133 4.94 14.95 13.56
CA ILE A 133 6.13 14.26 13.07
C ILE A 133 6.10 12.79 13.49
N PRO A 134 6.19 11.85 12.54
CA PRO A 134 6.11 12.03 11.08
C PRO A 134 4.74 12.59 10.63
N PRO A 135 4.60 13.10 9.39
CA PRO A 135 3.31 13.60 8.90
C PRO A 135 2.18 12.58 9.02
N LEU A 136 0.95 13.08 9.20
CA LEU A 136 -0.23 12.24 9.37
C LEU A 136 -0.41 11.29 8.17
N PRO A 137 -0.73 9.99 8.41
CA PRO A 137 -0.94 9.03 7.34
C PRO A 137 -2.27 9.25 6.61
N ILE A 138 -2.39 8.60 5.45
CA ILE A 138 -3.65 8.52 4.69
C ILE A 138 -4.08 7.08 4.51
N CYS A 139 -5.39 6.84 4.52
CA CYS A 139 -5.99 5.55 4.19
C CYS A 139 -6.46 5.56 2.75
N ILE A 140 -5.85 4.74 1.90
CA ILE A 140 -6.21 4.60 0.49
C ILE A 140 -6.95 3.28 0.27
N THR A 141 -7.82 3.22 -0.74
CA THR A 141 -8.50 1.97 -1.09
C THR A 141 -7.46 0.92 -1.47
N GLY A 142 -7.57 -0.29 -0.92
CA GLY A 142 -6.75 -1.42 -1.37
C GLY A 142 -7.08 -1.86 -2.80
N GLN A 143 -8.14 -1.32 -3.40
CA GLN A 143 -8.52 -1.58 -4.78
C GLN A 143 -7.63 -0.83 -5.76
N CYS A 144 -7.08 -1.57 -6.72
CA CYS A 144 -6.41 -0.99 -7.87
C CYS A 144 -7.42 -0.37 -8.83
N LYS A 145 -6.93 0.61 -9.60
CA LYS A 145 -7.72 1.27 -10.65
C LYS A 145 -8.31 0.23 -11.59
N SER A 146 -9.63 0.30 -11.80
CA SER A 146 -10.32 -0.53 -12.81
C SER A 146 -9.70 -0.32 -14.18
N LEU A 147 -9.43 -1.43 -14.87
CA LEU A 147 -8.79 -1.44 -16.18
C LEU A 147 -9.85 -1.45 -17.30
N LYS A 148 -9.54 -0.76 -18.39
CA LYS A 148 -10.34 -0.86 -19.62
C LYS A 148 -9.89 -2.09 -20.41
N ARG A 149 -10.81 -2.69 -21.17
CA ARG A 149 -10.44 -3.81 -22.05
C ARG A 149 -9.45 -3.33 -23.11
N PRO A 150 -8.36 -4.06 -23.38
CA PRO A 150 -7.48 -3.77 -24.51
C PRO A 150 -8.28 -3.77 -25.81
N LYS A 151 -7.86 -2.95 -26.77
CA LYS A 151 -8.42 -3.01 -28.13
C LYS A 151 -7.97 -4.33 -28.76
N HIS A 152 -8.87 -5.07 -29.42
CA HIS A 152 -8.59 -6.41 -29.97
C HIS A 152 -8.09 -7.42 -28.91
N GLY A 153 -8.63 -7.30 -27.70
CA GLY A 153 -8.33 -8.22 -26.61
C GLY A 153 -9.32 -8.12 -25.47
N HIS A 154 -9.09 -8.95 -24.47
CA HIS A 154 -9.90 -9.04 -23.27
C HIS A 154 -9.05 -9.44 -22.06
N PHE A 155 -9.62 -9.35 -20.87
CA PHE A 155 -8.97 -9.80 -19.65
C PHE A 155 -9.95 -10.51 -18.76
N LYS A 156 -9.44 -11.40 -17.90
CA LYS A 156 -10.21 -12.10 -16.87
C LYS A 156 -9.73 -11.64 -15.49
N ALA A 157 -10.66 -11.10 -14.70
CA ALA A 157 -10.41 -10.65 -13.34
C ALA A 157 -11.51 -11.18 -12.41
N ARG A 158 -11.13 -11.59 -11.19
CA ARG A 158 -12.09 -11.95 -10.13
C ARG A 158 -12.61 -10.68 -9.44
N ASP A 159 -11.70 -9.79 -9.12
CA ASP A 159 -11.91 -8.47 -8.53
C ASP A 159 -10.66 -7.61 -8.78
N PHE A 160 -10.65 -6.39 -8.26
CA PHE A 160 -9.54 -5.44 -8.37
C PHE A 160 -8.89 -5.13 -7.01
N ASN A 161 -9.10 -5.98 -6.00
CA ASN A 161 -8.57 -5.77 -4.64
C ASN A 161 -7.05 -6.05 -4.59
N SER A 162 -6.37 -5.52 -3.57
CA SER A 162 -4.96 -5.83 -3.30
C SER A 162 -4.77 -7.35 -3.16
N GLY A 163 -3.74 -7.88 -3.80
CA GLY A 163 -3.47 -9.31 -3.93
C GLY A 163 -4.06 -9.97 -5.18
N SER A 164 -5.04 -9.35 -5.84
CA SER A 164 -5.70 -9.95 -7.02
C SER A 164 -4.82 -9.91 -8.26
N ASN A 165 -4.98 -10.94 -9.10
CA ASN A 165 -4.24 -11.13 -10.34
C ASN A 165 -5.21 -11.10 -11.54
N ILE A 166 -4.83 -10.36 -12.58
CA ILE A 166 -5.58 -10.22 -13.83
C ILE A 166 -4.74 -10.77 -14.96
N THR A 167 -5.33 -11.61 -15.80
CA THR A 167 -4.67 -12.16 -17.00
C THR A 167 -5.31 -11.59 -18.26
N PHE A 168 -4.46 -11.15 -19.18
CA PHE A 168 -4.82 -10.56 -20.47
C PHE A 168 -4.71 -11.57 -21.61
N TYR A 169 -5.55 -11.37 -22.61
CA TYR A 169 -5.66 -12.19 -23.81
C TYR A 169 -5.90 -11.27 -25.01
N CYS A 170 -5.25 -11.56 -26.13
CA CYS A 170 -5.53 -10.88 -27.40
C CYS A 170 -6.44 -11.75 -28.27
N ASP A 171 -7.23 -11.10 -29.10
CA ASP A 171 -8.10 -11.76 -30.06
C ASP A 171 -7.26 -12.43 -31.17
N VAL A 172 -7.85 -13.37 -31.90
CA VAL A 172 -7.16 -14.08 -32.99
C VAL A 172 -6.67 -13.08 -34.04
N GLY A 173 -5.41 -13.23 -34.46
CA GLY A 173 -4.75 -12.30 -35.39
C GLY A 173 -4.00 -11.14 -34.71
N TYR A 174 -4.00 -11.09 -33.37
CA TYR A 174 -3.27 -10.09 -32.60
C TYR A 174 -2.30 -10.74 -31.61
N GLN A 175 -1.12 -10.14 -31.40
CA GLN A 175 -0.15 -10.54 -30.39
C GLN A 175 -0.14 -9.60 -29.20
N LEU A 176 0.10 -10.16 -28.00
CA LEU A 176 0.18 -9.42 -26.75
C LEU A 176 1.58 -8.82 -26.58
N ILE A 177 1.64 -7.50 -26.48
CA ILE A 177 2.86 -6.73 -26.19
C ILE A 177 2.80 -6.23 -24.75
N GLY A 178 3.74 -6.68 -23.92
CA GLY A 178 3.85 -6.30 -22.50
C GLY A 178 3.58 -7.47 -21.55
N ALA A 179 3.20 -7.15 -20.30
CA ALA A 179 2.95 -8.15 -19.26
C ALA A 179 1.62 -8.90 -19.50
N GLN A 180 1.67 -10.23 -19.58
CA GLN A 180 0.47 -11.07 -19.73
C GLN A 180 -0.44 -11.04 -18.49
N SER A 181 0.14 -10.80 -17.31
CA SER A 181 -0.59 -10.73 -16.05
C SER A 181 -0.17 -9.54 -15.20
N LEU A 182 -1.14 -8.95 -14.50
CA LEU A 182 -0.93 -7.84 -13.57
C LEU A 182 -1.43 -8.23 -12.18
N GLN A 183 -0.61 -7.97 -11.17
CA GLN A 183 -0.99 -8.13 -9.76
C GLN A 183 -1.28 -6.79 -9.13
N CYS A 184 -2.38 -6.69 -8.40
CA CYS A 184 -2.68 -5.51 -7.59
C CYS A 184 -1.89 -5.55 -6.29
N MET A 185 -1.03 -4.57 -6.05
CA MET A 185 -0.26 -4.41 -4.82
C MET A 185 -0.53 -3.03 -4.23
N ASP A 186 -1.17 -3.01 -3.08
CA ASP A 186 -1.50 -1.80 -2.33
C ASP A 186 -2.22 -0.71 -3.14
N GLY A 187 -3.21 -1.11 -3.94
CA GLY A 187 -3.96 -0.19 -4.81
C GLY A 187 -3.22 0.25 -6.08
N LYS A 188 -2.02 -0.31 -6.37
CA LYS A 188 -1.28 -0.08 -7.61
C LYS A 188 -1.02 -1.39 -8.37
N TRP A 189 -1.16 -1.38 -9.69
CA TRP A 189 -0.78 -2.52 -10.53
C TRP A 189 0.73 -2.71 -10.57
N SER A 190 1.16 -3.98 -10.63
CA SER A 190 2.57 -4.38 -10.71
C SER A 190 3.28 -3.86 -11.95
N ASP A 191 2.53 -3.67 -13.05
CA ASP A 191 3.03 -3.19 -14.34
C ASP A 191 1.91 -2.44 -15.11
N GLU A 192 2.23 -1.89 -16.28
CA GLU A 192 1.27 -1.25 -17.18
C GLU A 192 0.43 -2.29 -17.97
N PRO A 193 -0.83 -1.96 -18.33
CA PRO A 193 -1.66 -2.85 -19.15
C PRO A 193 -1.03 -3.13 -20.53
N PRO A 194 -1.04 -4.39 -20.99
CA PRO A 194 -0.48 -4.75 -22.30
C PRO A 194 -1.34 -4.22 -23.46
N ILE A 195 -0.74 -4.18 -24.64
CA ILE A 195 -1.39 -3.78 -25.89
C ILE A 195 -1.49 -5.01 -26.81
N CYS A 196 -2.58 -5.12 -27.57
CA CYS A 196 -2.73 -6.12 -28.61
C CYS A 196 -2.46 -5.48 -29.97
N GLU A 197 -1.40 -5.93 -30.64
CA GLU A 197 -0.99 -5.45 -31.97
C GLU A 197 -1.28 -6.51 -33.02
N GLU A 198 -1.67 -6.09 -34.23
CA GLU A 198 -1.99 -7.00 -35.32
C GLU A 198 -0.73 -7.77 -35.73
N ILE A 199 -0.87 -9.08 -35.92
CA ILE A 199 0.22 -9.92 -36.39
C ILE A 199 0.40 -9.59 -37.87
N SER A 200 1.39 -8.77 -38.20
CA SER A 200 1.73 -8.51 -39.60
C SER A 200 2.21 -9.82 -40.23
N GLU A 201 1.44 -10.37 -41.17
CA GLU A 201 1.92 -11.38 -42.10
C GLU A 201 2.98 -10.73 -43.00
N ALA A 202 4.23 -10.70 -42.54
CA ALA A 202 5.35 -10.47 -43.43
C ALA A 202 5.49 -11.69 -44.33
N THR A 203 4.94 -11.61 -45.53
CA THR A 203 5.24 -12.54 -46.62
C THR A 203 6.75 -12.60 -46.86
N THR A 204 7.32 -13.78 -46.63
CA THR A 204 8.49 -14.40 -47.28
C THR A 204 9.58 -13.48 -47.84
N GLU A 205 10.75 -13.49 -47.20
CA GLU A 205 12.06 -13.84 -47.80
C GLU A 205 13.13 -13.90 -46.69
N ALA A 206 13.91 -14.98 -46.67
CA ALA A 206 14.97 -15.23 -45.68
C ALA A 206 16.14 -14.24 -45.83
N PRO A 207 16.85 -13.95 -44.72
CA PRO A 207 18.31 -14.03 -44.77
C PRO A 207 18.88 -15.13 -43.88
N VAL A 208 19.93 -15.74 -44.43
CA VAL A 208 20.76 -16.85 -43.98
C VAL A 208 21.39 -16.63 -42.60
N GLU A 209 21.33 -17.67 -41.77
CA GLU A 209 22.18 -18.06 -40.62
C GLU A 209 22.46 -17.06 -39.47
N ALA A 210 22.05 -17.44 -38.25
CA ALA A 210 23.00 -17.81 -37.19
C ALA A 210 22.28 -18.37 -35.94
N GLU A 211 22.61 -19.63 -35.65
CA GLU A 211 22.73 -20.24 -34.31
C GLU A 211 21.46 -20.48 -33.46
N LYS A 212 20.79 -21.63 -33.71
CA LYS A 212 20.39 -22.63 -32.69
C LYS A 212 19.68 -23.89 -33.28
N GLU A 213 20.18 -24.42 -34.40
CA GLU A 213 19.65 -25.66 -35.01
C GLU A 213 20.78 -26.69 -35.21
N SER A 214 21.42 -27.13 -34.12
CA SER A 214 22.45 -28.20 -34.16
C SER A 214 22.09 -29.45 -33.34
N GLU A 215 21.23 -29.36 -32.32
CA GLU A 215 20.94 -30.52 -31.45
C GLU A 215 19.71 -31.35 -31.83
N ARG A 216 18.82 -30.88 -32.72
CA ARG A 216 17.63 -31.64 -33.15
C ARG A 216 17.88 -32.61 -34.32
N ASN A 217 18.84 -32.32 -35.18
CA ASN A 217 19.05 -33.06 -36.42
C ASN A 217 19.80 -34.40 -36.22
N ASN A 218 20.40 -34.64 -35.06
CA ASN A 218 21.04 -35.93 -34.74
C ASN A 218 20.04 -36.96 -34.15
N ILE A 219 18.99 -36.50 -33.47
CA ILE A 219 18.02 -37.39 -32.82
C ILE A 219 17.07 -38.01 -33.85
N CYS A 220 16.60 -37.24 -34.84
CA CYS A 220 15.69 -37.75 -35.87
C CYS A 220 16.34 -38.82 -36.76
N GLU A 221 17.60 -38.65 -37.17
CA GLU A 221 18.32 -39.67 -37.94
C GLU A 221 18.59 -40.95 -37.13
N THR A 222 18.88 -40.80 -35.83
CA THR A 222 19.11 -41.93 -34.91
C THR A 222 17.83 -42.73 -34.69
N VAL A 223 16.69 -42.05 -34.50
CA VAL A 223 15.36 -42.69 -34.39
C VAL A 223 14.96 -43.37 -35.71
N GLN A 224 15.23 -42.73 -36.86
CA GLN A 224 14.96 -43.33 -38.17
C GLN A 224 15.82 -44.56 -38.47
N ARG A 225 17.07 -44.62 -37.99
CA ARG A 225 17.94 -45.82 -38.08
C ARG A 225 17.46 -46.94 -37.15
N LEU A 226 17.05 -46.62 -35.92
CA LEU A 226 16.48 -47.58 -34.97
C LEU A 226 15.15 -48.17 -35.48
N MET A 227 14.29 -47.34 -36.08
CA MET A 227 13.02 -47.77 -36.70
C MET A 227 13.23 -48.70 -37.90
N ARG A 228 14.33 -48.52 -38.65
CA ARG A 228 14.69 -49.37 -39.79
C ARG A 228 15.12 -50.78 -39.34
N CYS A 229 15.85 -50.91 -38.23
CA CYS A 229 16.20 -52.21 -37.64
C CYS A 229 15.01 -52.95 -37.02
N GLN A 230 13.96 -52.25 -36.57
CA GLN A 230 12.75 -52.90 -36.05
C GLN A 230 11.79 -53.40 -37.13
N LYS A 231 12.00 -52.99 -38.39
CA LYS A 231 11.16 -53.39 -39.54
C LYS A 231 11.45 -54.80 -40.07
N GLU A 232 12.48 -55.49 -39.57
CA GLU A 232 12.84 -56.86 -39.97
C GLU A 232 12.19 -57.99 -39.13
N ARG A 233 11.17 -57.68 -38.31
CA ARG A 233 10.38 -58.72 -37.61
C ARG A 233 8.90 -58.73 -37.95
N GLY A 234 8.57 -58.24 -39.15
CA GLY A 234 7.23 -58.10 -39.73
C GLY A 234 6.22 -59.10 -39.20
N LYS A 235 5.45 -58.67 -38.20
CA LYS A 235 4.22 -59.31 -37.78
C LYS A 235 3.09 -58.32 -37.98
N THR A 236 2.06 -58.76 -38.68
CA THR A 236 0.85 -57.98 -38.94
C THR A 236 0.15 -57.62 -37.62
N LEU A 237 -0.68 -56.57 -37.64
CA LEU A 237 -1.41 -56.11 -36.45
C LEU A 237 -2.28 -57.23 -35.83
N GLU A 238 -2.77 -58.15 -36.66
CA GLU A 238 -3.55 -59.32 -36.24
C GLU A 238 -2.68 -60.35 -35.49
N GLU A 239 -1.44 -60.58 -35.95
CA GLU A 239 -0.49 -61.47 -35.27
C GLU A 239 0.01 -60.89 -33.93
N LEU A 240 0.12 -59.56 -33.85
CA LEU A 240 0.41 -58.86 -32.58
C LEU A 240 -0.77 -58.95 -31.62
N LYS A 241 -2.01 -58.80 -32.10
CA LYS A 241 -3.23 -58.97 -31.30
C LYS A 241 -3.34 -60.40 -30.77
N TYR A 242 -3.08 -61.39 -31.61
CA TYR A 242 -3.06 -62.80 -31.21
C TYR A 242 -1.95 -63.09 -30.17
N SER A 243 -0.74 -62.55 -30.38
CA SER A 243 0.36 -62.70 -29.42
C SER A 243 0.09 -62.01 -28.09
N LEU A 244 -0.62 -60.88 -28.08
CA LEU A 244 -1.01 -60.18 -26.86
C LEU A 244 -2.11 -60.94 -26.12
N GLU A 245 -3.06 -61.54 -26.82
CA GLU A 245 -4.13 -62.33 -26.19
C GLU A 245 -3.58 -63.60 -25.52
N ILE A 246 -2.61 -64.29 -26.15
CA ILE A 246 -1.92 -65.43 -25.51
C ILE A 246 -1.12 -65.00 -24.28
N LYS A 247 -0.43 -63.85 -24.34
CA LYS A 247 0.31 -63.32 -23.18
C LYS A 247 -0.64 -62.91 -22.05
N LYS A 248 -1.81 -62.37 -22.37
CA LYS A 248 -2.86 -62.02 -21.41
C LYS A 248 -3.44 -63.26 -20.72
N LEU A 249 -3.69 -64.34 -21.46
CA LEU A 249 -4.14 -65.61 -20.88
C LEU A 249 -3.11 -66.19 -19.90
N LYS A 250 -1.81 -66.14 -20.25
CA LYS A 250 -0.74 -66.55 -19.32
C LYS A 250 -0.65 -65.67 -18.08
N LEU A 251 -0.91 -64.37 -18.22
CA LEU A 251 -0.90 -63.44 -17.10
C LEU A 251 -2.07 -63.69 -16.13
N GLU A 252 -3.25 -64.03 -16.65
CA GLU A 252 -4.42 -64.38 -15.83
C GLU A 252 -4.24 -65.75 -15.13
N GLU A 253 -3.56 -66.70 -15.78
CA GLU A 253 -3.17 -67.96 -15.14
C GLU A 253 -2.21 -67.73 -13.97
N ILE A 254 -1.17 -66.92 -14.16
CA ILE A 254 -0.23 -66.52 -13.09
C ILE A 254 -0.95 -65.78 -11.96
N LYS A 255 -1.89 -64.88 -12.30
CA LYS A 255 -2.70 -64.16 -11.30
C LYS A 255 -3.58 -65.10 -10.48
N THR A 256 -4.12 -66.15 -11.12
CA THR A 256 -4.92 -67.17 -10.43
C THR A 256 -4.04 -67.98 -9.49
N ILE A 257 -2.86 -68.42 -9.93
CA ILE A 257 -1.86 -69.14 -9.12
C ILE A 257 -1.42 -68.29 -7.91
N MET A 258 -1.07 -67.02 -8.13
CA MET A 258 -0.72 -66.12 -7.04
C MET A 258 -1.87 -65.90 -6.07
N SER A 259 -3.11 -65.83 -6.55
CA SER A 259 -4.28 -65.68 -5.66
C SER A 259 -4.57 -66.94 -4.84
N THR A 260 -4.23 -68.12 -5.36
CA THR A 260 -4.31 -69.38 -4.60
C THR A 260 -3.17 -69.52 -3.60
N GLU A 261 -1.96 -69.11 -3.96
CA GLU A 261 -0.80 -69.10 -3.05
C GLU A 261 -0.97 -68.09 -1.91
N ILE A 262 -1.51 -66.90 -2.18
CA ILE A 262 -1.82 -65.90 -1.14
C ILE A 262 -2.90 -66.43 -0.17
N LYS A 263 -3.87 -67.21 -0.67
CA LYS A 263 -4.90 -67.84 0.19
C LYS A 263 -4.34 -68.98 1.03
N THR A 264 -3.36 -69.76 0.55
CA THR A 264 -2.70 -70.80 1.35
C THR A 264 -1.78 -70.20 2.42
N VAL A 265 -1.05 -69.12 2.09
CA VAL A 265 -0.19 -68.41 3.07
C VAL A 265 -1.04 -67.77 4.19
N GLN A 266 -2.20 -67.19 3.88
CA GLN A 266 -3.11 -66.65 4.91
C GLN A 266 -3.77 -67.71 5.79
N VAL A 267 -3.83 -68.97 5.35
CA VAL A 267 -4.32 -70.10 6.16
C VAL A 267 -3.21 -70.63 7.08
N GLU A 268 -1.95 -70.66 6.62
CA GLU A 268 -0.80 -71.04 7.47
C GLU A 268 -0.50 -70.00 8.56
N ASP A 269 -0.58 -68.70 8.26
CA ASP A 269 -0.37 -67.63 9.26
C ASP A 269 -1.43 -67.61 10.38
N ARG A 270 -2.64 -68.16 10.15
CA ARG A 270 -3.66 -68.31 11.19
C ARG A 270 -3.44 -69.51 12.12
N MET A 271 -2.59 -70.48 11.75
CA MET A 271 -2.27 -71.63 12.62
C MET A 271 -1.06 -71.37 13.55
N VAL A 272 -0.24 -70.35 13.27
CA VAL A 272 0.98 -70.06 14.07
C VAL A 272 0.73 -69.04 15.20
N ALA A 273 -0.39 -68.31 15.19
CA ALA A 273 -0.68 -67.27 16.19
C ALA A 273 -1.28 -67.77 17.53
N SER A 274 -1.47 -69.07 17.75
CA SER A 274 -2.16 -69.60 18.94
C SER A 274 -1.30 -70.36 19.96
N HIS A 275 0.04 -70.29 19.89
CA HIS A 275 0.91 -70.87 20.93
C HIS A 275 2.06 -69.91 21.31
N ALA A 276 1.75 -68.86 22.06
CA ALA A 276 2.75 -68.09 22.81
C ALA A 276 2.93 -68.73 24.20
N ILE A 277 4.06 -69.40 24.43
CA ILE A 277 4.52 -69.83 25.76
C ILE A 277 5.57 -68.80 26.23
N PRO A 278 5.44 -68.18 27.42
CA PRO A 278 6.39 -67.18 27.88
C PRO A 278 7.64 -67.85 28.50
N PHE A 279 8.81 -67.44 28.00
CA PHE A 279 10.12 -67.76 28.56
C PHE A 279 10.43 -66.87 29.77
N HIS A 280 10.72 -67.47 30.92
CA HIS A 280 11.52 -66.87 31.99
C HIS A 280 12.28 -67.96 32.74
N MET A 281 13.60 -68.12 32.49
CA MET A 281 14.54 -68.58 33.51
C MET A 281 16.00 -68.26 33.19
N LYS A 282 16.52 -67.31 33.98
CA LYS A 282 17.86 -67.13 34.57
C LYS A 282 19.12 -67.75 33.90
N ILE A 283 20.07 -66.85 33.63
CA ILE A 283 21.53 -67.04 33.57
C ILE A 283 22.06 -66.28 34.83
N ASP A 284 22.97 -66.73 35.69
CA ASP A 284 24.17 -67.57 35.55
C ASP A 284 24.57 -68.20 36.91
N PHE A 285 25.32 -69.31 36.89
CA PHE A 285 26.11 -69.81 38.03
C PHE A 285 27.60 -69.83 37.62
N SER A 286 28.38 -68.94 38.24
CA SER A 286 29.72 -69.14 38.81
C SER A 286 30.76 -70.04 38.10
N GLY A 287 31.99 -69.52 37.99
CA GLY A 287 33.20 -70.34 38.22
C GLY A 287 34.48 -69.92 37.52
N LEU A 288 35.08 -68.79 37.92
CA LEU A 288 36.48 -68.69 38.37
C LEU A 288 36.69 -67.37 39.13
#